data_AF-A0A963H6P7-F1
#
_entry.id   AF-A0A963H6P7-F1
#
_cell.length_a   1.000
_cell.length_b   1.000
_cell.length_c   1.000
_cell.angle_alpha   90.00
_cell.angle_beta   90.00
_cell.angle_gamma   90.00
#
_symmetry.space_group_name_H-M   'P 1'
#
loop_
_entity.id
_entity.type
_entity.pdbx_description
1 polymer ?
#
loop_
_entity_poly.entity_id
_entity_poly.type
_entity_poly.pdbx_seq_one_letter_code
_entity_poly.pdbx_strand_id
1 'polypeptide(L)'
;MCLLPVLRRLLRPLLSGLALLCLVPGVLADRLSFPIDVVGPYTLQVTSLKEARHLSTLRQQYDFSCGSAALATLLTHHYGRPVSEQAVFVAMFRAGDQAKIRREGFSLLDMKHYLAAQGYQADGFEAPLEALEQIGIPAITLVS
;
A
#
# COMPACT_ATOMS: atom_id res chain seq x y z
N MET A 1 3.66 51.10 -19.57
CA MET A 1 2.24 50.78 -19.25
C MET A 1 1.70 49.58 -20.06
N CYS A 2 2.44 48.45 -20.20
CA CYS A 2 2.01 47.32 -21.05
C CYS A 2 1.95 45.92 -20.40
N LEU A 3 2.22 45.77 -19.08
CA LEU A 3 2.30 44.44 -18.46
C LEU A 3 0.96 43.84 -17.97
N LEU A 4 -0.02 44.68 -17.61
CA LEU A 4 -1.32 44.21 -17.09
C LEU A 4 -2.21 43.41 -18.08
N PRO A 5 -2.25 43.70 -19.40
CA PRO A 5 -3.15 42.97 -20.30
C PRO A 5 -2.66 41.56 -20.65
N VAL A 6 -1.35 41.30 -20.58
CA VAL A 6 -0.74 39.99 -20.85
C VAL A 6 -0.99 39.04 -19.67
N LEU A 7 -0.83 39.52 -18.44
CA LEU A 7 -1.09 38.73 -17.23
C LEU A 7 -2.57 38.30 -17.12
N ARG A 8 -3.51 39.19 -17.50
CA ARG A 8 -4.95 38.87 -17.56
C ARG A 8 -5.32 37.85 -18.66
N ARG A 9 -4.56 37.78 -19.75
CA ARG A 9 -4.79 36.81 -20.84
C ARG A 9 -4.32 35.39 -20.47
N LEU A 10 -3.28 35.27 -19.66
CA LEU A 10 -2.77 33.99 -19.15
C LEU A 10 -3.55 33.47 -17.94
N LEU A 11 -4.05 34.34 -17.06
CA LEU A 11 -4.77 33.95 -15.85
C LEU A 11 -6.18 33.40 -16.14
N ARG A 12 -6.82 33.86 -17.24
CA ARG A 12 -8.18 33.46 -17.62
C ARG A 12 -8.34 31.96 -17.94
N PRO A 13 -7.52 31.33 -18.81
CA PRO A 13 -7.64 29.88 -19.05
C PRO A 13 -7.24 29.04 -17.83
N LEU A 14 -6.38 29.57 -16.95
CA LEU A 14 -5.97 28.90 -15.71
C LEU A 14 -7.12 28.82 -14.70
N LEU A 15 -7.87 29.92 -14.56
CA LEU A 15 -9.05 30.01 -13.69
C LEU A 15 -10.24 29.19 -14.22
N SER A 16 -10.46 29.15 -15.53
CA SER A 16 -11.52 28.30 -16.12
C SER A 16 -11.17 26.82 -16.12
N GLY A 17 -9.88 26.44 -16.20
CA GLY A 17 -9.44 25.05 -16.04
C GLY A 17 -9.61 24.54 -14.61
N LEU A 18 -9.31 25.37 -13.60
CA LEU A 18 -9.46 25.01 -12.18
C LEU A 18 -10.94 24.87 -11.75
N ALA A 19 -11.83 25.68 -12.33
CA ALA A 19 -13.27 25.60 -12.07
C ALA A 19 -13.91 24.31 -12.61
N LEU A 20 -13.42 23.78 -13.74
CA LEU A 20 -13.93 22.53 -14.32
C LEU A 20 -13.53 21.29 -13.49
N LEU A 21 -12.40 21.36 -12.77
CA LEU A 21 -11.92 20.26 -11.92
C LEU A 21 -12.75 20.10 -10.63
N CYS A 22 -13.43 21.16 -10.16
CA CYS A 22 -14.25 21.12 -8.94
C CYS A 22 -15.66 20.57 -9.14
N LEU A 23 -16.07 20.32 -10.39
CA LEU A 23 -17.41 19.83 -10.73
C LEU A 23 -17.46 18.32 -10.97
N VAL A 24 -16.36 17.60 -10.71
CA VAL A 24 -16.37 16.13 -10.70
C VAL A 24 -16.95 15.69 -9.35
N PRO A 25 -18.20 15.20 -9.26
CA PRO A 25 -18.66 14.56 -8.04
C PRO A 25 -17.70 13.42 -7.72
N GLY A 26 -17.13 13.43 -6.52
CA GLY A 26 -16.32 12.33 -6.03
C GLY A 26 -17.16 11.06 -6.12
N VAL A 27 -16.78 10.15 -7.02
CA VAL A 27 -17.42 8.84 -7.14
C VAL A 27 -17.09 8.06 -5.87
N LEU A 28 -18.01 8.08 -4.89
CA LEU A 28 -17.96 7.20 -3.73
C LEU A 28 -18.53 5.85 -4.16
N ALA A 29 -17.64 4.97 -4.64
CA ALA A 29 -17.98 3.64 -5.14
C ALA A 29 -18.54 2.68 -4.07
N ASP A 30 -18.59 3.09 -2.80
CA ASP A 30 -18.86 2.23 -1.64
C ASP A 30 -20.32 2.33 -1.12
N ARG A 31 -21.18 3.16 -1.73
CA ARG A 31 -22.55 3.37 -1.24
C ARG A 31 -23.60 2.95 -2.26
N LEU A 32 -24.27 1.82 -2.00
CA LEU A 32 -25.49 1.46 -2.71
C LEU A 32 -26.69 1.97 -1.92
N SER A 33 -27.51 2.79 -2.57
CA SER A 33 -28.80 3.24 -2.06
C SER A 33 -29.88 2.47 -2.79
N PHE A 34 -30.76 1.78 -2.06
CA PHE A 34 -31.93 1.19 -2.69
C PHE A 34 -33.18 1.90 -2.16
N PRO A 35 -34.10 2.26 -3.06
CA PRO A 35 -35.41 2.72 -2.65
C PRO A 35 -36.24 1.51 -2.19
N ILE A 36 -36.50 1.40 -0.88
CA ILE A 36 -37.57 0.53 -0.38
C ILE A 36 -38.73 1.43 0.04
N ASP A 37 -39.85 1.30 -0.68
CA ASP A 37 -41.04 2.15 -0.55
C ASP A 37 -41.69 2.12 0.85
N VAL A 38 -41.31 1.17 1.71
CA VAL A 38 -41.90 0.97 3.05
C VAL A 38 -41.01 1.51 4.19
N VAL A 39 -39.70 1.64 3.99
CA VAL A 39 -38.73 1.89 5.09
C VAL A 39 -37.88 3.16 4.86
N GLY A 40 -37.95 3.76 3.66
CA GLY A 40 -37.10 4.90 3.28
C GLY A 40 -35.74 4.45 2.71
N PRO A 41 -34.93 5.39 2.21
CA PRO A 41 -33.65 5.04 1.57
C PRO A 41 -32.67 4.48 2.61
N TYR A 42 -32.17 3.27 2.36
CA TYR A 42 -31.09 2.67 3.14
C TYR A 42 -29.79 2.70 2.34
N THR A 43 -28.68 3.01 3.03
CA THR A 43 -27.34 3.00 2.45
C THR A 43 -26.56 1.81 3.01
N LEU A 44 -26.14 0.89 2.14
CA LEU A 44 -25.21 -0.17 2.50
C LEU A 44 -23.79 0.26 2.11
N GLN A 45 -22.83 0.04 3.02
CA GLN A 45 -21.41 0.02 2.65
C GLN A 45 -21.13 -1.32 1.95
N VAL A 46 -20.53 -1.29 0.77
CA VAL A 46 -20.28 -2.49 -0.03
C VAL A 46 -18.83 -2.56 -0.48
N THR A 47 -18.10 -3.53 0.05
CA THR A 47 -16.74 -3.78 -0.39
C THR A 47 -16.74 -4.54 -1.72
N SER A 48 -16.05 -4.01 -2.73
CA SER A 48 -15.89 -4.72 -3.99
C SER A 48 -15.05 -5.99 -3.81
N LEU A 49 -15.21 -6.98 -4.69
CA LEU A 49 -14.35 -8.17 -4.70
C LEU A 49 -12.86 -7.83 -4.86
N LYS A 50 -12.53 -6.69 -5.47
CA LYS A 50 -11.16 -6.21 -5.61
C LYS A 50 -10.61 -5.69 -4.29
N GLU A 51 -11.39 -4.90 -3.55
CA GLU A 51 -10.99 -4.40 -2.22
C GLU A 51 -10.95 -5.53 -1.20
N ALA A 52 -11.87 -6.48 -1.27
CA ALA A 52 -11.93 -7.64 -0.38
C ALA A 52 -10.62 -8.45 -0.37
N ARG A 53 -9.93 -8.55 -1.52
CA ARG A 53 -8.63 -9.24 -1.63
C ARG A 53 -7.50 -8.58 -0.83
N HIS A 54 -7.65 -7.32 -0.47
CA HIS A 54 -6.63 -6.51 0.20
C HIS A 54 -6.99 -6.16 1.65
N LEU A 55 -8.09 -6.70 2.20
CA LEU A 55 -8.50 -6.40 3.59
C LEU A 55 -7.45 -6.80 4.63
N SER A 56 -6.67 -7.84 4.34
CA SER A 56 -5.62 -8.39 5.21
C SER A 56 -4.22 -8.24 4.63
N THR A 57 -4.06 -7.52 3.51
CA THR A 57 -2.77 -7.35 2.83
C THR A 57 -2.55 -5.92 2.36
N LEU A 58 -1.33 -5.41 2.52
CA LEU A 58 -0.94 -4.15 1.92
C LEU A 58 -0.53 -4.37 0.47
N ARG A 59 -1.18 -3.66 -0.45
CA ARG A 59 -0.86 -3.74 -1.88
C ARG A 59 0.48 -3.06 -2.16
N GLN A 60 1.41 -3.82 -2.75
CA GLN A 60 2.69 -3.32 -3.25
C GLN A 60 2.49 -2.17 -4.25
N GLN A 61 3.31 -1.12 -4.15
CA GLN A 61 3.23 0.06 -5.03
C GLN A 61 4.48 0.28 -5.90
N TYR A 62 5.62 -0.35 -5.60
CA TYR A 62 6.88 -0.13 -6.31
C TYR A 62 7.53 -1.42 -6.84
N ASP A 63 8.35 -1.32 -7.88
CA ASP A 63 9.15 -2.47 -8.35
C ASP A 63 10.22 -2.85 -7.31
N PHE A 64 10.55 -4.15 -7.23
CA PHE A 64 11.54 -4.71 -6.30
C PHE A 64 11.27 -4.48 -4.80
N SER A 65 10.02 -4.15 -4.44
CA SER A 65 9.60 -3.81 -3.07
C SER A 65 8.73 -4.89 -2.40
N CYS A 66 8.56 -6.05 -3.03
CA CYS A 66 7.71 -7.15 -2.53
C CYS A 66 8.04 -7.54 -1.08
N GLY A 67 9.34 -7.60 -0.72
CA GLY A 67 9.79 -7.86 0.65
C GLY A 67 9.31 -6.81 1.66
N SER A 68 9.38 -5.51 1.31
CA SER A 68 8.86 -4.44 2.18
C SER A 68 7.34 -4.47 2.30
N ALA A 69 6.61 -4.79 1.23
CA ALA A 69 5.15 -4.91 1.27
C ALA A 69 4.72 -6.12 2.11
N ALA A 70 5.43 -7.26 2.00
CA ALA A 70 5.19 -8.46 2.80
C ALA A 70 5.41 -8.19 4.29
N LEU A 71 6.54 -7.57 4.66
CA LEU A 71 6.82 -7.20 6.04
C LEU A 71 5.82 -6.16 6.58
N ALA A 72 5.49 -5.14 5.79
CA ALA A 72 4.52 -4.13 6.20
C ALA A 72 3.13 -4.75 6.44
N THR A 73 2.72 -5.70 5.59
CA THR A 73 1.50 -6.49 5.76
C THR A 73 1.54 -7.28 7.07
N LEU A 74 2.61 -8.04 7.28
CA LEU A 74 2.72 -8.91 8.45
C LEU A 74 2.73 -8.11 9.75
N LEU A 75 3.53 -7.04 9.81
CA LEU A 75 3.60 -6.18 10.98
C LEU A 75 2.25 -5.49 11.26
N THR A 76 1.58 -4.99 10.23
CA THR A 76 0.32 -4.27 10.38
C THR A 76 -0.84 -5.19 10.77
N HIS A 77 -1.03 -6.29 10.04
CA HIS A 77 -2.23 -7.13 10.17
C HIS A 77 -2.06 -8.30 11.14
N HIS A 78 -0.86 -8.85 11.30
CA HIS A 78 -0.61 -9.98 12.21
C HIS A 78 -0.11 -9.53 13.59
N TYR A 79 0.81 -8.55 13.63
CA TYR A 79 1.42 -8.08 14.89
C TYR A 79 0.83 -6.77 15.43
N GLY A 80 -0.20 -6.20 14.79
CA GLY A 80 -0.86 -4.98 15.25
C GLY A 80 0.06 -3.75 15.30
N ARG A 81 1.10 -3.71 14.47
CA ARG A 81 2.09 -2.63 14.38
C ARG A 81 2.00 -1.97 13.01
N PRO A 82 1.14 -0.95 12.84
CA PRO A 82 0.95 -0.29 11.55
C PRO A 82 2.25 0.33 11.04
N VAL A 83 2.67 -0.09 9.85
CA VAL A 83 3.83 0.46 9.14
C VAL A 83 3.56 0.43 7.64
N SER A 84 4.02 1.47 6.92
CA SER A 84 3.84 1.54 5.47
C SER A 84 4.95 0.80 4.72
N GLU A 85 4.62 0.29 3.53
CA GLU A 85 5.60 -0.28 2.58
C GLU A 85 6.80 0.66 2.38
N GLN A 86 6.54 1.96 2.17
CA GLN A 86 7.58 2.97 1.96
C GLN A 86 8.53 3.09 3.16
N ALA A 87 8.01 3.05 4.38
CA ALA A 87 8.84 3.14 5.58
C ALA A 87 9.75 1.91 5.73
N VAL A 88 9.19 0.71 5.53
CA VAL A 88 9.97 -0.55 5.53
C VAL A 88 11.01 -0.54 4.41
N PHE A 89 10.61 -0.13 3.20
CA PHE A 89 11.49 -0.01 2.05
C PHE A 89 12.69 0.88 2.35
N VAL A 90 12.45 2.12 2.82
CA VAL A 90 13.52 3.09 3.09
C VAL A 90 14.46 2.58 4.18
N ALA A 91 13.93 1.94 5.23
CA ALA A 91 14.74 1.38 6.30
C ALA A 91 15.66 0.26 5.79
N MET A 92 15.11 -0.72 5.07
CA MET A 92 15.89 -1.82 4.50
C MET A 92 16.88 -1.33 3.43
N PHE A 93 16.45 -0.41 2.56
CA PHE A 93 17.29 0.12 1.49
C PHE A 93 18.51 0.89 2.02
N ARG A 94 18.35 1.61 3.14
CA ARG A 94 19.45 2.32 3.79
C ARG A 94 20.43 1.37 4.49
N ALA A 95 19.94 0.26 5.04
CA ALA A 95 20.75 -0.68 5.79
C ALA A 95 21.43 -1.75 4.92
N GLY A 96 20.85 -2.08 3.76
CA GLY A 96 21.34 -3.13 2.86
C GLY A 96 22.23 -2.65 1.71
N ASP A 97 22.64 -3.59 0.87
CA ASP A 97 23.40 -3.30 -0.35
C ASP A 97 22.49 -2.69 -1.41
N GLN A 98 22.55 -1.36 -1.54
CA GLN A 98 21.73 -0.60 -2.49
C GLN A 98 21.95 -1.02 -3.95
N ALA A 99 23.16 -1.41 -4.34
CA ALA A 99 23.46 -1.81 -5.70
C ALA A 99 22.85 -3.18 -6.03
N LYS A 100 22.83 -4.09 -5.05
CA LYS A 100 22.14 -5.38 -5.17
C LYS A 100 20.62 -5.22 -5.15
N ILE A 101 20.08 -4.47 -4.18
CA ILE A 101 18.64 -4.28 -4.01
C ILE A 101 17.99 -3.66 -5.26
N ARG A 102 18.66 -2.71 -5.92
CA ARG A 102 18.14 -2.13 -7.17
C ARG A 102 18.01 -3.12 -8.32
N ARG A 103 18.77 -4.22 -8.30
CA ARG A 103 18.82 -5.23 -9.36
C ARG A 103 17.96 -6.45 -9.04
N GLU A 104 17.94 -6.86 -7.77
CA GLU A 104 17.40 -8.14 -7.33
C GLU A 104 16.24 -7.99 -6.33
N GLY A 105 16.02 -6.79 -5.78
CA GLY A 105 15.13 -6.57 -4.65
C GLY A 105 15.73 -6.98 -3.32
N PHE A 106 14.88 -7.05 -2.29
CA PHE A 106 15.30 -7.41 -0.93
C PHE A 106 15.47 -8.91 -0.77
N SER A 107 16.59 -9.31 -0.16
CA SER A 107 16.81 -10.70 0.24
C SER A 107 16.10 -11.04 1.56
N LEU A 108 15.95 -12.34 1.84
CA LEU A 108 15.48 -12.79 3.16
C LEU A 108 16.37 -12.28 4.30
N LEU A 109 17.68 -12.11 4.05
CA LEU A 109 18.63 -11.58 5.02
C LEU A 109 18.37 -10.09 5.33
N ASP A 110 18.05 -9.28 4.32
CA ASP A 110 17.67 -7.87 4.52
C ASP A 110 16.43 -7.76 5.41
N MET A 111 15.44 -8.62 5.16
CA MET A 111 14.22 -8.68 5.97
C MET A 111 14.49 -9.12 7.40
N LYS A 112 15.37 -10.12 7.61
CA LYS A 112 15.81 -10.55 8.94
C LYS A 112 16.48 -9.40 9.71
N HIS A 113 17.40 -8.67 9.08
CA HIS A 113 18.07 -7.53 9.71
C HIS A 113 17.10 -6.42 10.09
N TYR A 114 16.13 -6.11 9.23
CA TYR A 114 15.09 -5.13 9.55
C TYR A 114 14.25 -5.56 10.75
N LEU A 115 13.77 -6.80 10.78
CA LEU A 115 12.98 -7.34 11.89
C LEU A 115 13.78 -7.32 13.21
N ALA A 116 15.06 -7.70 13.17
CA ALA A 116 15.95 -7.62 14.33
C ALA A 116 16.09 -6.19 14.86
N ALA A 117 16.28 -5.20 13.96
CA ALA A 117 16.32 -3.78 14.33
C ALA A 117 14.99 -3.26 14.92
N GLN A 118 13.87 -3.92 14.61
CA GLN A 118 12.55 -3.63 15.17
C GLN A 118 12.24 -4.40 16.47
N GLY A 119 13.16 -5.23 16.95
CA GLY A 119 13.03 -6.03 18.18
C GLY A 119 12.39 -7.41 17.99
N TYR A 120 12.23 -7.89 16.76
CA TYR A 120 11.68 -9.22 16.48
C TYR A 120 12.79 -10.25 16.34
N GLN A 121 12.51 -11.47 16.80
CA GLN A 121 13.31 -12.64 16.48
C GLN A 121 12.81 -13.25 15.18
N ALA A 122 13.65 -13.24 14.15
CA ALA A 122 13.37 -13.83 12.86
C ALA A 122 14.58 -14.66 12.41
N ASP A 123 14.32 -15.80 11.76
CA ASP A 123 15.37 -16.65 11.24
C ASP A 123 15.01 -17.22 9.87
N GLY A 124 16.03 -17.71 9.15
CA GLY A 124 15.90 -18.30 7.82
C GLY A 124 16.08 -19.81 7.87
N PHE A 125 15.17 -20.54 7.24
CA PHE A 125 15.19 -22.00 7.18
C PHE A 125 14.99 -22.47 5.75
N GLU A 126 15.67 -23.55 5.40
CA GLU A 126 15.30 -24.38 4.25
C GLU A 126 14.45 -25.53 4.77
N ALA A 127 13.15 -25.47 4.50
CA ALA A 127 12.17 -26.41 5.04
C ALA A 127 11.06 -26.68 4.01
N PRO A 128 10.47 -27.88 4.02
CA PRO A 128 9.31 -28.19 3.19
C PRO A 128 8.09 -27.40 3.66
N LEU A 129 7.12 -27.17 2.76
CA LEU A 129 5.95 -26.34 3.04
C LEU A 129 5.11 -26.89 4.21
N GLU A 130 5.07 -28.22 4.35
CA GLU A 130 4.39 -28.95 5.42
C GLU A 130 4.94 -28.61 6.82
N ALA A 131 6.20 -28.13 6.91
CA ALA A 131 6.75 -27.67 8.17
C ALA A 131 6.04 -26.41 8.68
N LEU A 132 5.50 -25.56 7.80
CA LEU A 132 4.80 -24.33 8.20
C LEU A 132 3.52 -24.62 9.00
N GLU A 133 2.84 -25.73 8.69
CA GLU A 133 1.63 -26.14 9.41
C GLU A 133 1.91 -26.47 10.88
N GLN A 134 3.13 -26.92 11.19
CA GLN A 134 3.51 -27.37 12.52
C GLN A 134 4.08 -26.26 13.41
N ILE A 135 4.73 -25.25 12.82
CA ILE A 135 5.50 -24.25 13.58
C ILE A 135 4.57 -23.19 14.20
N GLY A 136 3.40 -22.93 13.60
CA GLY A 136 2.38 -22.05 14.20
C GLY A 136 2.74 -20.56 14.27
N ILE A 137 3.79 -20.14 13.55
CA ILE A 137 4.21 -18.73 13.41
C ILE A 137 4.14 -18.34 11.92
N PRO A 138 3.93 -17.05 11.61
CA PRO A 138 3.95 -16.60 10.23
C PRO A 138 5.34 -16.77 9.60
N ALA A 139 5.37 -17.08 8.31
CA ALA A 139 6.59 -17.20 7.53
C ALA A 139 6.47 -16.40 6.21
N ILE A 140 7.62 -15.92 5.72
CA ILE A 140 7.76 -15.35 4.37
C ILE A 140 8.61 -16.33 3.57
N THR A 141 8.11 -16.75 2.41
CA THR A 141 8.78 -17.71 1.54
C THR A 141 9.19 -17.04 0.23
N LEU A 142 10.18 -17.62 -0.44
CA LEU A 142 10.48 -17.34 -1.83
C LEU A 142 9.64 -18.28 -2.69
N VAL A 143 8.90 -17.72 -3.65
CA VAL A 143 8.12 -18.48 -4.61
C VAL A 143 8.80 -18.35 -5.97
N SER A 144 9.17 -19.48 -6.57
CA SER A 144 9.82 -19.58 -7.89
C SER A 144 8.89 -20.19 -8.94
#